data_AF-A0A2U8DFH1-F1
#
_entry.id   AF-A0A2U8DFH1-F1
#
_cell.length_a   1.000
_cell.length_b   1.000
_cell.length_c   1.000
_cell.angle_alpha   90.00
_cell.angle_beta   90.00
_cell.angle_gamma   90.00
#
_symmetry.space_group_name_H-M   'P 1'
#
loop_
_entity.id
_entity.type
_entity.pdbx_description
1 polymer ?
#
loop_
_entity_poly.entity_id
_entity_poly.type
_entity_poly.pdbx_seq_one_letter_code
_entity_poly.pdbx_strand_id
1 'polypeptide(L)'
;MSVIECYKKIFKDFNQNNEIKKWRSYKINTLIVTSAEILKKLSNNISDIDKNVWLFKCKIFVVGKRLRNIAEKIGWKDIVTCNYANNQSILKKICQKT
;
A
#
# COMPACT_ATOMS: atom_id res chain seq x y z
N MET A 1 4.37 -31.29 17.37
CA MET A 1 3.16 -30.49 17.03
C MET A 1 3.33 -30.05 15.59
N SER A 2 2.69 -30.72 14.64
CA SER A 2 2.78 -30.37 13.21
C SER A 2 1.77 -29.28 12.88
N VAL A 3 2.17 -28.33 12.05
CA VAL A 3 1.28 -27.30 11.49
C VAL A 3 0.82 -27.81 10.13
N ILE A 4 -0.47 -27.69 9.83
CA ILE A 4 -1.05 -28.02 8.51
C ILE A 4 -1.39 -26.70 7.82
N GLU A 5 -0.76 -26.42 6.69
CA GLU A 5 -1.01 -25.21 5.91
C GLU A 5 -2.33 -25.34 5.15
N CYS A 6 -3.38 -24.67 5.62
CA CYS A 6 -4.70 -24.72 4.96
C CYS A 6 -4.81 -23.84 3.71
N TYR A 7 -3.93 -22.84 3.56
CA TYR A 7 -3.92 -21.96 2.39
C TYR A 7 -2.57 -21.25 2.23
N LYS A 8 -2.34 -20.71 1.04
CA LYS A 8 -1.21 -19.83 0.73
C LYS A 8 -1.70 -18.64 -0.08
N LYS A 9 -1.25 -17.43 0.28
CA LYS A 9 -1.47 -16.24 -0.56
C LYS A 9 -0.47 -16.26 -1.71
N ILE A 10 -1.00 -16.19 -2.93
CA ILE A 10 -0.20 -16.07 -4.14
C ILE A 10 -0.47 -14.70 -4.74
N PHE A 11 0.59 -13.91 -4.91
CA PHE A 11 0.50 -12.62 -5.56
C PHE A 11 0.37 -12.82 -7.07
N LYS A 12 -0.44 -11.99 -7.72
CA LYS A 12 -0.51 -11.94 -9.19
C LYS A 12 0.81 -11.41 -9.75
N ASP A 13 1.14 -11.85 -10.96
CA ASP A 13 2.30 -11.35 -11.69
C ASP A 13 2.20 -9.84 -11.87
N PHE A 14 3.19 -9.14 -11.31
CA PHE A 14 3.25 -7.69 -11.30
C PHE A 14 4.39 -7.26 -12.20
N ASN A 15 4.09 -6.94 -13.46
CA ASN A 15 5.04 -6.29 -14.35
C ASN A 15 5.20 -4.84 -13.93
N GLN A 16 6.12 -4.64 -12.98
CA GLN A 16 6.40 -3.36 -12.34
C GLN A 16 6.52 -2.21 -13.34
N ASN A 17 7.29 -2.40 -14.42
CA ASN A 17 7.60 -1.32 -15.35
C ASN A 17 6.35 -0.83 -16.09
N ASN A 18 5.47 -1.75 -16.50
CA ASN A 18 4.24 -1.38 -17.19
C ASN A 18 3.20 -0.81 -16.22
N GLU A 19 3.05 -1.41 -15.04
CA GLU A 19 2.03 -0.98 -14.07
C GLU A 19 2.36 0.38 -13.45
N ILE A 20 3.62 0.65 -13.09
CA ILE A 20 4.00 1.98 -12.57
C ILE A 20 3.79 3.05 -13.64
N LYS A 21 4.15 2.79 -14.90
CA LYS A 21 3.92 3.73 -16.00
C LYS A 21 2.43 4.03 -16.15
N LYS A 22 1.57 3.01 -16.12
CA LYS A 22 0.10 3.18 -16.16
C LYS A 22 -0.43 3.97 -14.95
N TRP A 23 0.02 3.65 -13.75
CA TRP A 23 -0.44 4.35 -12.54
C TRP A 23 -0.06 5.83 -12.56
N ARG A 24 1.15 6.14 -13.05
CA ARG A 24 1.59 7.51 -13.30
C ARG A 24 0.77 8.21 -14.39
N SER A 25 0.47 7.54 -15.51
CA SER A 25 -0.33 8.13 -16.59
C SER A 25 -1.76 8.41 -16.16
N TYR A 26 -2.32 7.57 -15.28
CA TYR A 26 -3.63 7.79 -14.64
C TYR A 26 -3.59 8.79 -13.49
N LYS A 27 -2.43 9.42 -13.23
CA LYS A 27 -2.24 10.40 -12.16
C LYS A 27 -2.65 9.88 -10.79
N ILE A 28 -2.45 8.57 -10.55
CA ILE A 28 -2.70 7.98 -9.24
C ILE A 28 -1.73 8.62 -8.26
N ASN A 29 -2.29 9.27 -7.23
CA ASN A 29 -1.56 9.94 -6.17
C ASN A 29 -1.92 9.41 -4.78
N THR A 30 -2.90 8.50 -4.70
CA THR A 30 -3.46 7.98 -3.46
C THR A 30 -3.55 6.47 -3.54
N LEU A 31 -3.01 5.79 -2.52
CA LEU A 31 -2.98 4.33 -2.41
C LEU A 31 -3.73 3.91 -1.15
N ILE A 32 -4.48 2.80 -1.22
CA ILE A 32 -5.16 2.21 -0.08
C ILE A 32 -4.56 0.82 0.14
N VAL A 33 -3.98 0.58 1.31
CA VAL A 33 -3.28 -0.66 1.63
C VAL A 33 -3.82 -1.24 2.94
N THR A 34 -4.43 -2.42 2.83
CA THR A 34 -5.08 -3.11 3.96
C THR A 34 -4.25 -4.26 4.53
N SER A 35 -3.11 -4.59 3.93
CA SER A 35 -2.20 -5.66 4.39
C SER A 35 -0.75 -5.22 4.42
N ALA A 36 -0.05 -5.62 5.48
CA ALA A 36 1.39 -5.42 5.61
C ALA A 36 2.20 -6.16 4.52
N GLU A 37 1.70 -7.29 4.03
CA GLU A 37 2.37 -8.04 2.95
C GLU A 37 2.34 -7.25 1.65
N ILE A 38 1.20 -6.62 1.31
CA ILE A 38 1.08 -5.75 0.13
C ILE A 38 2.03 -4.57 0.24
N LEU A 39 2.08 -3.94 1.41
CA LEU A 39 2.96 -2.80 1.67
C LEU A 39 4.44 -3.16 1.45
N LYS A 40 4.90 -4.29 2.02
CA LYS A 40 6.26 -4.79 1.83
C LYS A 40 6.53 -5.17 0.37
N LYS A 41 5.56 -5.78 -0.30
CA LYS A 41 5.69 -6.19 -1.70
C LYS A 41 5.81 -5.00 -2.64
N LEU A 42 5.01 -3.95 -2.44
CA LEU A 42 5.14 -2.67 -3.16
C LEU A 42 6.53 -2.06 -2.97
N SER A 43 7.06 -2.10 -1.75
CA SER A 43 8.42 -1.63 -1.48
C SER A 43 9.49 -2.48 -2.15
N ASN A 44 9.36 -3.80 -2.18
CA ASN A 44 10.43 -4.68 -2.69
C ASN A 44 10.40 -4.82 -4.22
N ASN A 45 9.21 -4.77 -4.81
CA ASN A 45 9.01 -4.96 -6.24
C ASN A 45 9.08 -3.66 -7.04
N ILE A 46 9.40 -2.51 -6.43
CA ILE A 46 9.50 -1.23 -7.14
C ILE A 46 10.97 -0.79 -7.12
N SER A 47 11.44 -0.13 -8.18
CA SER A 47 12.80 0.41 -8.26
C SER A 47 12.95 1.57 -7.26
N ASP A 48 14.12 1.76 -6.68
CA ASP A 48 14.32 2.84 -5.71
C ASP A 48 14.11 4.24 -6.32
N ILE A 49 14.44 4.39 -7.61
CA ILE A 49 14.15 5.61 -8.37
C ILE A 49 12.65 5.87 -8.40
N ASP A 50 11.85 4.87 -8.77
CA ASP A 50 10.40 5.05 -8.85
C ASP A 50 9.74 5.25 -7.49
N LYS A 51 10.30 4.62 -6.45
CA LYS A 51 9.84 4.84 -5.07
C LYS A 51 9.97 6.29 -4.67
N ASN A 52 11.17 6.85 -4.84
CA ASN A 52 11.49 8.20 -4.41
C ASN A 52 10.83 9.27 -5.27
N VAL A 53 10.72 9.04 -6.58
CA VAL A 53 10.13 10.01 -7.52
C VAL A 53 8.61 10.06 -7.41
N TRP A 54 7.95 8.92 -7.15
CA TRP A 54 6.49 8.82 -7.19
C TRP A 54 5.89 8.12 -5.97
N LEU A 55 6.23 6.87 -5.68
CA LEU A 55 5.49 6.03 -4.71
C LEU A 55 5.42 6.66 -3.30
N PHE A 56 6.54 7.14 -2.77
CA PHE A 56 6.61 7.73 -1.43
C PHE A 56 6.09 9.16 -1.36
N LYS A 57 5.84 9.79 -2.52
CA LYS A 57 5.11 11.07 -2.61
C LYS A 57 3.60 10.86 -2.65
N CYS A 58 3.13 9.65 -2.97
CA CYS A 58 1.70 9.34 -2.90
C CYS A 58 1.21 9.34 -1.44
N LYS A 59 -0.02 9.80 -1.24
CA LYS A 59 -0.77 9.61 0.00
C LYS A 59 -1.11 8.13 0.15
N ILE A 60 -0.93 7.59 1.34
CA ILE A 60 -1.28 6.18 1.62
C ILE A 60 -2.26 6.07 2.78
N PHE A 61 -3.36 5.37 2.56
CA PHE A 61 -4.32 4.97 3.58
C PHE A 61 -3.99 3.56 4.06
N VAL A 62 -3.79 3.41 5.37
CA VAL A 62 -3.44 2.13 5.99
C VAL A 62 -4.36 1.81 7.16
N VAL A 63 -4.60 0.53 7.41
CA VAL A 63 -5.48 0.10 8.50
C VAL A 63 -4.67 -0.18 9.77
N GLY A 64 -4.95 0.59 10.82
CA GLY A 64 -4.35 0.42 12.14
C GLY A 64 -2.90 0.94 12.26
N LYS A 65 -2.49 1.16 13.51
CA LYS A 65 -1.17 1.72 13.87
C LYS A 65 0.00 0.83 13.42
N ARG A 66 -0.19 -0.49 13.42
CA ARG A 66 0.84 -1.44 12.98
C ARG A 66 1.27 -1.18 11.53
N LEU A 67 0.31 -1.01 10.61
CA LEU A 67 0.64 -0.76 9.20
C LEU A 67 1.22 0.64 9.00
N ARG A 68 0.74 1.65 9.76
CA ARG A 68 1.32 2.99 9.77
C ARG A 68 2.83 2.93 10.06
N ASN A 69 3.22 2.26 11.14
CA ASN A 69 4.63 2.18 11.53
C ASN A 69 5.48 1.48 10.46
N ILE A 70 4.93 0.47 9.77
CA ILE A 70 5.65 -0.20 8.69
C ILE A 70 5.79 0.75 7.48
N ALA A 71 4.74 1.51 7.14
CA ALA A 71 4.79 2.46 6.04
C ALA A 71 5.80 3.59 6.29
N GLU A 72 5.85 4.13 7.52
CA GLU A 72 6.85 5.12 7.94
C GLU A 72 8.27 4.54 7.81
N LYS A 73 8.51 3.32 8.30
CA LYS A 73 9.83 2.66 8.21
C LYS A 73 10.28 2.39 6.77
N ILE A 74 9.34 2.14 5.85
CA ILE A 74 9.65 1.91 4.45
C ILE A 74 10.00 3.23 3.72
N GLY A 75 9.46 4.36 4.18
CA GLY A 75 9.77 5.69 3.63
C GLY A 75 8.57 6.52 3.18
N TRP A 76 7.33 6.06 3.42
CA TRP A 76 6.16 6.90 3.16
C TRP A 76 6.08 8.07 4.12
N LYS A 77 5.70 9.24 3.58
CA LYS A 77 5.60 10.49 4.35
C LYS A 77 4.15 10.88 4.65
N ASP A 78 3.26 10.83 3.66
CA ASP A 78 1.84 11.16 3.84
C ASP A 78 1.01 9.90 4.12
N ILE A 79 0.86 9.57 5.41
CA ILE A 79 0.18 8.36 5.87
C ILE A 79 -1.08 8.71 6.65
N VAL A 80 -2.21 8.21 6.17
CA VAL A 80 -3.52 8.28 6.82
C VAL A 80 -3.87 6.93 7.43
N THR A 81 -4.17 6.92 8.73
CA THR A 81 -4.58 5.70 9.41
C THR A 81 -6.10 5.61 9.47
N CYS A 82 -6.63 4.49 8.99
CA CYS A 82 -8.01 4.07 9.10
C CYS A 82 -8.17 3.13 10.31
N ASN A 83 -9.33 3.20 10.97
CA ASN A 83 -9.60 2.39 12.16
C ASN A 83 -9.86 0.93 11.79
N TYR A 84 -10.55 0.67 10.68
CA TYR A 84 -10.94 -0.66 10.24
C TYR A 84 -10.72 -0.84 8.74
N ALA A 85 -10.54 -2.09 8.31
CA ALA A 85 -10.35 -2.48 6.91
C ALA A 85 -11.65 -2.59 6.11
N ASN A 86 -12.77 -2.08 6.64
CA ASN A 86 -14.06 -2.09 5.93
C ASN A 86 -14.22 -0.84 5.06
N ASN A 87 -15.04 -0.98 4.01
CA ASN A 87 -15.24 0.07 3.02
C ASN A 87 -15.78 1.37 3.63
N GLN A 88 -16.74 1.28 4.56
CA GLN A 88 -17.33 2.46 5.20
C GLN A 88 -16.29 3.29 5.96
N SER A 89 -15.41 2.63 6.72
CA SER A 89 -14.35 3.30 7.49
C SER A 89 -13.33 3.96 6.59
N ILE A 90 -12.96 3.30 5.49
CA ILE A 90 -12.02 3.83 4.50
C ILE A 90 -12.64 5.02 3.77
N LEU A 91 -13.86 4.88 3.23
CA LEU A 91 -14.56 5.93 2.50
C LEU A 91 -14.78 7.17 3.38
N LYS A 92 -15.22 6.97 4.62
CA LYS A 92 -15.36 8.08 5.58
C LYS A 92 -14.04 8.82 5.77
N LYS A 93 -12.91 8.10 5.83
CA LYS A 93 -11.60 8.72 5.99
C LYS A 93 -11.12 9.43 4.73
N ILE A 94 -11.45 8.92 3.55
CA ILE A 94 -11.15 9.56 2.28
C ILE A 94 -11.93 10.87 2.17
N CYS A 95 -13.25 10.84 2.34
CA CYS A 95 -14.11 12.04 2.23
C CYS A 95 -13.77 13.16 3.23
N GLN A 96 -13.17 12.82 4.37
CA GLN A 96 -12.74 13.83 5.36
C GLN A 96 -11.39 14.49 5.04
N LYS A 97 -10.61 13.93 4.10
CA LYS A 97 -9.22 14.32 3.82
C LYS A 97 -8.96 14.66 2.34
N THR A 98 -10.02 14.71 1.54
CA THR A 98 -10.05 15.30 0.20
C THR A 98 -10.38 16.78 0.34
#